data_AF-A0A183N8E8-F1
#
_entry.id   AF-A0A183N8E8-F1
#
_cell.length_a   1.000
_cell.length_b   1.000
_cell.length_c   1.000
_cell.angle_alpha   90.00
_cell.angle_beta   90.00
_cell.angle_gamma   90.00
#
_symmetry.space_group_name_H-M   'P 1'
#
loop_
_entity.id
_entity.type
_entity.pdbx_description
1 polymer ?
#
loop_
_entity_poly.entity_id
_entity_poly.type
_entity_poly.pdbx_seq_one_letter_code
_entity_poly.pdbx_strand_id
1 'polypeptide(L)'
;MSLVGLYKYEIDEENCCRYFLFATADQMNLTMRFLSFVSFDGTYKTNNEDSYLYQVVALDMNLVVIPVCTAFIGHETSALLTRLQSFFRRSINNRKLVGNVTDESSVMAATITQVYPNSPHFLSCTPQS
;
A
#
# COMPACT_ATOMS: atom_id res chain seq x y z
N MET A 1 -8.73 -16.35 20.26
CA MET A 1 -8.03 -15.45 19.31
C MET A 1 -8.79 -15.47 18.00
N SER A 2 -9.41 -14.36 17.62
CA SER A 2 -10.20 -14.28 16.40
C SER A 2 -9.27 -13.94 15.24
N LEU A 3 -9.13 -14.86 14.29
CA LEU A 3 -8.26 -14.75 13.11
C LEU A 3 -8.91 -13.88 12.02
N VAL A 4 -9.61 -12.80 12.39
CA VAL A 4 -10.34 -11.95 11.44
C VAL A 4 -9.39 -10.88 10.92
N GLY A 5 -8.39 -11.34 10.16
CA GLY A 5 -7.58 -10.48 9.31
C GLY A 5 -8.38 -9.99 8.10
N LEU A 6 -7.94 -8.90 7.48
CA LEU A 6 -8.45 -8.44 6.21
C LEU A 6 -7.61 -9.04 5.09
N TYR A 7 -8.23 -9.78 4.18
CA TYR A 7 -7.57 -10.25 2.97
C TYR A 7 -8.41 -9.96 1.74
N LYS A 8 -7.73 -9.71 0.61
CA LYS A 8 -8.36 -9.58 -0.70
C LYS A 8 -7.39 -10.03 -1.77
N TYR A 9 -7.89 -10.72 -2.79
CA TYR A 9 -7.06 -11.15 -3.90
C TYR A 9 -7.81 -11.07 -5.23
N GLU A 10 -7.05 -11.05 -6.32
CA GLU A 10 -7.52 -11.24 -7.68
C GLU A 10 -6.58 -12.21 -8.38
N ILE A 11 -7.18 -13.17 -9.05
CA ILE A 11 -6.51 -14.15 -9.91
C ILE A 11 -6.99 -13.86 -11.34
N ASP A 12 -6.12 -14.04 -12.31
CA ASP A 12 -6.47 -13.89 -13.72
C ASP A 12 -6.98 -15.16 -14.39
N GLU A 13 -7.23 -15.06 -15.70
CA GLU A 13 -7.77 -16.15 -16.52
C GLU A 13 -6.81 -17.35 -16.61
N GLU A 14 -5.52 -17.15 -16.33
CA GLU A 14 -4.47 -18.19 -16.35
C GLU A 14 -4.23 -18.80 -14.96
N ASN A 15 -5.06 -18.44 -13.97
CA ASN A 15 -4.88 -18.76 -12.55
C ASN A 15 -3.64 -18.14 -11.88
N CYS A 16 -3.07 -17.08 -12.47
CA CYS A 16 -1.95 -16.35 -11.88
C CYS A 16 -2.46 -15.27 -10.90
N CYS A 17 -1.76 -15.09 -9.77
CA CYS A 17 -2.12 -14.08 -8.77
C CYS A 17 -1.78 -12.68 -9.30
N ARG A 18 -2.80 -11.90 -9.68
CA ARG A 18 -2.63 -10.50 -10.08
C ARG A 18 -2.39 -9.60 -8.89
N TYR A 19 -3.13 -9.81 -7.81
CA TYR A 19 -2.76 -9.28 -6.52
C TYR A 19 -3.29 -10.11 -5.35
N PHE A 20 -2.59 -10.08 -4.23
CA PHE A 20 -3.04 -10.62 -2.95
C PHE A 20 -2.67 -9.61 -1.88
N LEU A 21 -3.61 -9.17 -1.04
CA LEU A 21 -3.37 -8.30 0.10
C LEU A 21 -3.77 -8.99 1.40
N PHE A 22 -2.93 -8.86 2.42
CA PHE A 22 -3.18 -9.40 3.75
C PHE A 22 -2.83 -8.41 4.86
N ALA A 23 -3.72 -8.26 5.84
CA ALA A 23 -3.53 -7.52 7.08
C ALA A 23 -4.13 -8.29 8.26
N THR A 24 -3.46 -8.31 9.41
CA THR A 24 -4.04 -8.87 10.65
C THR A 24 -5.03 -7.90 11.30
N ALA A 25 -5.90 -8.40 12.18
CA ALA A 25 -6.84 -7.59 12.94
C ALA A 25 -6.13 -6.50 13.77
N ASP A 26 -5.01 -6.85 14.41
CA ASP A 26 -4.23 -5.92 15.23
C ASP A 26 -3.58 -4.81 14.40
N GLN A 27 -3.02 -5.16 13.23
CA GLN A 27 -2.48 -4.17 12.28
C GLN A 27 -3.56 -3.21 11.80
N MET A 28 -4.75 -3.72 11.46
CA MET A 28 -5.87 -2.87 11.07
C MET A 28 -6.33 -1.96 12.22
N ASN A 29 -6.41 -2.48 13.44
CA ASN A 29 -6.80 -1.68 14.62
C ASN A 29 -5.78 -0.57 14.91
N LEU A 30 -4.48 -0.88 14.88
CA LEU A 30 -3.41 0.12 15.04
C LEU A 30 -3.46 1.18 13.94
N THR A 31 -3.61 0.75 12.68
CA THR A 31 -3.77 1.66 11.53
C THR A 31 -4.95 2.59 11.75
N MET A 32 -6.12 2.07 12.12
CA MET A 32 -7.32 2.89 12.33
C MET A 32 -7.16 3.92 13.44
N ARG A 33 -6.30 3.69 14.43
CA ARG A 33 -6.03 4.63 15.52
C ARG A 33 -5.02 5.70 15.12
N PHE A 34 -3.91 5.28 14.51
CA PHE A 34 -2.71 6.13 14.41
C PHE A 34 -2.40 6.63 13.00
N LEU A 35 -3.09 6.15 11.96
CA LEU A 35 -2.83 6.52 10.58
C LEU A 35 -2.91 8.04 10.36
N SER A 36 -1.76 8.61 10.02
CA SER A 36 -1.61 10.01 9.61
C SER A 36 -1.01 10.09 8.21
N PHE A 37 0.04 9.31 7.94
CA PHE A 37 0.62 9.15 6.61
C PHE A 37 0.60 7.69 6.19
N VAL A 38 0.67 7.44 4.89
CA VAL A 38 0.82 6.09 4.32
C VAL A 38 1.98 6.05 3.35
N SER A 39 2.67 4.92 3.31
CA SER A 39 3.69 4.61 2.33
C SER A 39 3.37 3.28 1.64
N PHE A 40 3.62 3.23 0.34
CA PHE A 40 3.56 2.04 -0.49
C PHE A 40 4.96 1.83 -1.05
N ASP A 41 5.60 0.74 -0.66
CA ASP A 41 6.95 0.41 -1.09
C ASP A 41 6.98 -0.98 -1.69
N GLY A 42 7.61 -1.12 -2.85
CA GLY A 42 7.66 -2.34 -3.65
C GLY A 42 9.07 -2.90 -3.71
N THR A 43 9.24 -4.22 -3.74
CA THR A 43 10.54 -4.84 -4.01
C THR A 43 10.96 -4.59 -5.46
N TYR A 44 12.25 -4.37 -5.70
CA TYR A 44 12.79 -4.26 -7.07
C TYR A 44 12.87 -5.59 -7.84
N LYS A 45 12.60 -6.72 -7.16
CA LYS A 45 12.66 -8.07 -7.72
C LYS A 45 11.37 -8.81 -7.45
N THR A 46 11.04 -9.72 -8.36
CA THR A 46 9.95 -10.67 -8.22
C THR A 46 10.36 -11.90 -7.43
N ASN A 47 9.37 -12.62 -6.90
CA ASN A 47 9.56 -13.97 -6.37
C ASN A 47 9.61 -15.02 -7.51
N ASN A 48 9.65 -16.31 -7.17
CA ASN A 48 9.65 -17.40 -8.15
C ASN A 48 8.34 -17.52 -8.96
N GLU A 49 7.31 -16.75 -8.61
CA GLU A 49 6.00 -16.68 -9.27
C GLU A 49 5.85 -15.34 -10.01
N ASP A 50 6.98 -14.70 -10.36
CA ASP A 50 7.05 -13.42 -11.08
C ASP A 50 6.23 -12.27 -10.47
N SER A 51 6.05 -12.28 -9.15
CA SER A 51 5.27 -11.29 -8.42
C SER A 51 6.14 -10.36 -7.57
N TYR A 52 5.89 -9.06 -7.66
CA TYR A 52 6.45 -8.03 -6.80
C TYR A 52 5.81 -8.06 -5.41
N LEU A 53 6.60 -7.82 -4.38
CA LEU A 53 6.13 -7.68 -3.01
C LEU A 53 6.01 -6.19 -2.67
N TYR A 54 4.79 -5.75 -2.37
CA TYR A 54 4.51 -4.43 -1.82
C TYR A 54 4.25 -4.51 -0.32
N GLN A 55 4.83 -3.58 0.41
CA GLN A 55 4.51 -3.33 1.80
C GLN A 55 3.75 -2.01 1.90
N VAL A 56 2.65 -2.03 2.64
CA VAL A 56 1.91 -0.82 3.00
C VAL A 56 2.19 -0.52 4.45
N VAL A 57 2.73 0.66 4.68
CA VAL A 57 3.15 1.14 5.99
C VAL A 57 2.35 2.38 6.34
N ALA A 58 1.77 2.41 7.52
CA ALA A 58 1.19 3.61 8.10
C ALA A 58 2.23 4.27 9.01
N LEU A 59 2.22 5.60 9.03
CA LEU A 59 2.99 6.40 9.98
C LEU A 59 2.02 7.25 10.80
N ASP A 60 2.29 7.33 12.10
CA ASP A 60 1.62 8.28 12.97
C ASP A 60 2.26 9.68 12.89
N MET A 61 1.73 10.64 13.67
CA MET A 61 2.27 12.00 13.73
C MET A 61 3.68 12.07 14.34
N ASN A 62 4.12 11.02 15.04
CA ASN A 62 5.47 10.89 15.60
C ASN A 62 6.41 10.08 14.69
N LEU A 63 5.98 9.76 13.47
CA LEU A 63 6.71 8.96 12.49
C LEU A 63 7.00 7.52 12.97
N VAL A 64 6.18 6.99 13.87
CA VAL A 64 6.23 5.59 14.25
C VAL A 64 5.65 4.74 13.12
N VAL A 65 6.45 3.81 12.63
CA VAL A 65 6.14 2.86 11.55
C VAL A 65 5.19 1.78 12.05
N ILE A 66 4.07 1.60 11.36
CA ILE A 66 3.10 0.54 11.60
C ILE A 66 2.95 -0.28 10.31
N PRO A 67 3.47 -1.51 10.24
CA PRO A 67 3.24 -2.39 9.11
C PRO A 67 1.74 -2.71 9.02
N VAL A 68 1.08 -2.35 7.92
CA VAL A 68 -0.37 -2.51 7.80
C VAL A 68 -0.73 -3.76 7.03
N CYS A 69 -0.25 -3.84 5.79
CA CYS A 69 -0.53 -4.96 4.93
C CYS A 69 0.60 -5.21 3.97
N THR A 70 0.61 -6.43 3.47
CA THR A 70 1.52 -6.86 2.42
C THR A 70 0.68 -7.18 1.20
N ALA A 71 1.15 -6.78 0.02
CA ALA A 71 0.55 -7.10 -1.25
C ALA A 71 1.54 -7.83 -2.17
N PHE A 72 1.09 -8.86 -2.89
CA PHE A 72 1.80 -9.36 -4.07
C PHE A 72 1.17 -8.74 -5.31
N ILE A 73 1.95 -8.37 -6.31
CA ILE A 73 1.45 -7.85 -7.59
C ILE A 73 2.21 -8.51 -8.74
N GLY A 74 1.53 -9.16 -9.68
CA GLY A 74 2.18 -9.83 -10.81
C GLY A 74 2.89 -8.86 -11.77
N HIS A 75 2.37 -7.65 -11.94
CA HIS A 75 3.00 -6.61 -12.77
C HIS A 75 2.85 -5.21 -12.16
N GLU A 76 3.92 -4.44 -12.13
CA GLU A 76 3.88 -3.04 -11.69
C GLU A 76 3.22 -2.14 -12.77
N THR A 77 1.90 -2.16 -12.80
CA THR A 77 1.09 -1.31 -13.68
C THR A 77 0.32 -0.30 -12.85
N SER A 78 0.09 0.90 -13.42
CA SER A 78 -0.73 1.93 -12.76
C SER A 78 -2.12 1.41 -12.36
N ALA A 79 -2.73 0.54 -13.18
CA ALA A 79 -4.02 -0.04 -12.87
C ALA A 79 -4.01 -0.92 -11.60
N LEU A 80 -2.99 -1.76 -11.44
CA LEU A 80 -2.86 -2.64 -10.27
C LEU A 80 -2.48 -1.85 -9.02
N LEU A 81 -1.58 -0.86 -9.13
CA LEU A 81 -1.25 0.05 -8.04
C LEU A 81 -2.46 0.89 -7.60
N THR A 82 -3.25 1.41 -8.54
CA THR A 82 -4.49 2.13 -8.24
C THR A 82 -5.50 1.23 -7.53
N ARG A 83 -5.61 -0.05 -7.90
CA ARG A 83 -6.46 -1.02 -7.20
C ARG A 83 -5.97 -1.28 -5.78
N LEU A 84 -4.67 -1.49 -5.57
CA LEU A 84 -4.05 -1.66 -4.26
C LEU A 84 -4.35 -0.47 -3.35
N GLN A 85 -4.01 0.74 -3.80
CA GLN A 85 -4.21 1.96 -3.02
C GLN A 85 -5.70 2.25 -2.77
N SER A 86 -6.56 2.04 -3.76
CA SER A 86 -8.02 2.22 -3.60
C SER A 86 -8.63 1.21 -2.63
N PHE A 87 -8.11 -0.02 -2.62
CA PHE A 87 -8.51 -1.00 -1.63
C PHE A 87 -8.11 -0.53 -0.23
N PHE A 88 -6.83 -0.19 -0.03
CA PHE A 88 -6.36 0.31 1.27
C PHE A 88 -7.18 1.50 1.75
N ARG A 89 -7.42 2.49 0.89
CA ARG A 89 -8.24 3.67 1.18
C ARG A 89 -9.65 3.29 1.67
N ARG A 90 -10.29 2.29 1.06
CA ARG A 90 -11.60 1.80 1.52
C ARG A 90 -11.50 1.06 2.85
N SER A 91 -10.45 0.28 3.06
CA SER A 91 -10.22 -0.47 4.30
C SER A 91 -10.03 0.43 5.51
N ILE A 92 -9.54 1.66 5.31
CA ILE A 92 -9.44 2.69 6.35
C ILE A 92 -10.67 3.61 6.40
N ASN A 93 -11.81 3.15 5.85
CA ASN A 93 -13.06 3.90 5.75
C ASN A 93 -12.91 5.29 5.10
N ASN A 94 -12.07 5.39 4.06
CA ASN A 94 -11.78 6.63 3.33
C ASN A 94 -11.29 7.78 4.22
N ARG A 95 -10.65 7.48 5.36
CA ARG A 95 -10.07 8.47 6.26
C ARG A 95 -9.14 9.41 5.48
N LYS A 96 -9.22 10.72 5.79
CA LYS A 96 -8.32 11.73 5.23
C LYS A 96 -6.91 11.51 5.78
N LEU A 97 -5.93 11.49 4.87
CA LEU A 97 -4.51 11.40 5.19
C LEU A 97 -3.90 12.80 5.31
N VAL A 98 -2.86 12.92 6.11
CA VAL A 98 -1.98 14.09 6.17
C VAL A 98 -1.02 14.08 4.97
N GLY A 99 -0.60 12.90 4.52
CA GLY A 99 0.22 12.75 3.32
C GLY A 99 0.45 11.30 2.90
N ASN A 100 0.96 11.15 1.69
CA ASN A 100 1.50 9.90 1.15
C ASN A 100 3.02 10.05 1.02
N VAL A 101 3.77 9.02 1.36
CA VAL A 101 5.24 9.01 1.28
C VAL A 101 5.68 7.86 0.39
N THR A 102 6.31 8.12 -0.74
CA THR A 102 6.84 7.05 -1.63
C THR A 102 8.17 7.45 -2.23
N ASP A 103 8.82 6.52 -2.91
CA ASP A 103 9.97 6.79 -3.75
C ASP A 103 9.61 7.64 -4.98
N GLU A 104 10.64 8.03 -5.73
CA GLU A 104 10.52 8.84 -6.94
C GLU A 104 10.08 7.99 -8.15
N SER A 105 8.86 7.44 -8.07
CA SER A 105 8.21 6.70 -9.15
C SER A 105 7.10 7.53 -9.78
N SER A 106 7.22 7.80 -11.10
CA SER A 106 6.21 8.55 -11.86
C SER A 106 4.86 7.84 -11.89
N VAL A 107 4.88 6.50 -11.95
CA VAL A 107 3.67 5.67 -11.87
C VAL A 107 3.02 5.81 -10.50
N MET A 108 3.82 5.79 -9.43
CA MET A 108 3.33 5.95 -8.06
C MET A 108 2.73 7.34 -7.83
N ALA A 109 3.40 8.39 -8.30
CA ALA A 109 2.90 9.77 -8.20
C ALA A 109 1.56 9.96 -8.94
N ALA A 110 1.43 9.39 -10.14
CA ALA A 110 0.19 9.43 -10.90
C ALA A 110 -0.93 8.67 -10.17
N THR A 111 -0.64 7.48 -9.65
CA THR A 111 -1.59 6.69 -8.88
C THR A 111 -2.02 7.40 -7.59
N ILE A 112 -1.11 8.03 -6.84
CA ILE A 112 -1.44 8.81 -5.64
C ILE A 112 -2.34 9.99 -5.99
N THR A 113 -2.03 10.72 -7.06
CA THR A 113 -2.86 11.84 -7.53
C THR A 113 -4.28 11.37 -7.85
N GLN A 114 -4.41 10.18 -8.45
CA GLN A 114 -5.71 9.58 -8.78
C GLN A 114 -6.48 9.12 -7.52
N VAL A 115 -5.82 8.44 -6.59
CA VAL A 115 -6.48 7.78 -5.45
C VAL A 115 -6.65 8.71 -4.25
N TYR A 116 -5.72 9.64 -4.03
CA TYR A 116 -5.68 10.57 -2.91
C TYR A 116 -5.52 12.02 -3.38
N PRO A 117 -6.46 12.56 -4.19
CA PRO A 117 -6.32 13.87 -4.84
C PRO A 117 -6.17 15.05 -3.87
N ASN A 118 -6.57 14.88 -2.60
CA ASN A 118 -6.52 15.91 -1.57
C ASN A 118 -5.43 15.67 -0.51
N SER A 119 -4.57 14.67 -0.72
CA SER A 119 -3.48 14.32 0.18
C SER A 119 -2.14 14.72 -0.45
N PRO A 120 -1.32 15.52 0.21
CA PRO A 120 0.04 15.81 -0.23
C PRO A 120 0.83 14.53 -0.53
N HIS A 121 1.71 14.58 -1.54
CA HIS A 121 2.67 13.54 -1.85
C HIS A 121 4.07 14.04 -1.47
N PHE A 122 4.75 13.29 -0.61
CA PHE A 122 6.12 13.51 -0.17
C PHE A 122 7.02 12.41 -0.73
N LEU A 123 8.22 12.77 -1.13
CA LEU A 123 9.22 11.81 -1.57
C LEU A 123 10.03 11.32 -0.35
N SER A 124 10.17 10.00 -0.18
CA SER A 124 11.13 9.44 0.77
C SER A 124 12.53 9.75 0.24
N CYS A 125 13.25 10.62 0.92
CA CYS A 125 14.49 11.24 0.45
C CYS A 125 15.47 10.26 -0.21
N THR A 126 15.97 10.61 -1.39
CA THR A 126 17.31 10.23 -1.85
C THR A 126 18.34 10.87 -0.90
N PRO A 127 19.48 10.19 -0.60
CA PRO A 127 20.53 10.81 0.17
C PRO A 127 20.98 12.08 -0.56
N GLN A 128 20.95 13.24 0.10
CA GLN A 128 21.70 14.39 -0.38
C GLN A 128 23.18 14.03 -0.27
N SER A 129 23.82 13.83 -1.41
CA SER A 129 25.27 13.67 -1.56
C SER A 129 26.02 14.91 -1.10
#